data_AF-A0A954KWB5-F1
#
_entry.id   AF-A0A954KWB5-F1
#
_cell.length_a   1.000
_cell.length_b   1.000
_cell.length_c   1.000
_cell.angle_alpha   90.00
_cell.angle_beta   90.00
_cell.angle_gamma   90.00
#
_symmetry.space_group_name_H-M   'P 1'
#
loop_
_entity.id
_entity.type
_entity.pdbx_description
1 polymer ?
#
loop_
_entity_poly.entity_id
_entity_poly.type
_entity_poly.pdbx_seq_one_letter_code
_entity_poly.pdbx_strand_id
1 'polypeptide(L)'
;EIVSACLQDHDRAVVVGERSWGKGSVQNVMELEEGKSALKLTTAAYHRPSGKNIHRALGAKEEDEWGVSPNDGYKIEFNIEQLRAFQRDRQERDVVGRQEPYESGFLDTQLEKAVEYVSDALEGKEQPKANEEDKKAAFRLPLFPVPRRDVG
;
A
#
# COMPACT_ATOMS: atom_id res chain seq x y z
N GLU A 1 4.89 -1.54 -1.51
CA GLU A 1 4.48 -0.26 -2.15
C GLU A 1 4.98 -0.18 -3.58
N ILE A 2 6.28 0.01 -3.82
CA ILE A 2 6.83 0.17 -5.19
C ILE A 2 6.43 -0.99 -6.11
N VAL A 3 6.63 -2.23 -5.68
CA VAL A 3 6.28 -3.42 -6.48
C VAL A 3 4.79 -3.49 -6.78
N SER A 4 3.95 -3.35 -5.75
CA SER A 4 2.49 -3.36 -5.87
C SER A 4 1.98 -2.26 -6.81
N ALA A 5 2.55 -1.04 -6.69
CA ALA A 5 2.22 0.09 -7.54
C ALA A 5 2.55 -0.19 -9.01
N CYS A 6 3.75 -0.69 -9.31
CA CYS A 6 4.15 -1.00 -10.68
C CYS A 6 3.28 -2.11 -11.29
N LEU A 7 2.98 -3.18 -10.53
CA LEU A 7 2.12 -4.25 -11.02
C LEU A 7 0.69 -3.77 -11.27
N GLN A 8 0.15 -2.93 -10.38
CA GLN A 8 -1.17 -2.32 -10.54
C GLN A 8 -1.20 -1.38 -11.74
N ASP A 9 -0.20 -0.52 -11.92
CA ASP A 9 -0.14 0.47 -13.02
C ASP A 9 -0.01 -0.16 -14.41
N HIS A 10 0.50 -1.39 -14.48
CA HIS A 10 0.62 -2.14 -15.72
C HIS A 10 -0.49 -3.17 -15.92
N ASP A 11 -1.54 -3.14 -15.08
CA ASP A 11 -2.64 -4.10 -15.11
C ASP A 11 -2.15 -5.56 -15.06
N ARG A 12 -1.06 -5.81 -14.31
CA ARG A 12 -0.45 -7.14 -14.16
C ARG A 12 -0.86 -7.84 -12.88
N ALA A 13 -1.42 -7.11 -11.91
CA ALA A 13 -1.95 -7.66 -10.69
C ALA A 13 -3.09 -6.80 -10.15
N VAL A 14 -3.97 -7.45 -9.38
CA VAL A 14 -4.98 -6.79 -8.56
C VAL A 14 -4.47 -6.73 -7.13
N VAL A 15 -4.57 -5.55 -6.52
CA VAL A 15 -4.19 -5.30 -5.13
C VAL A 15 -5.43 -5.48 -4.26
N VAL A 16 -5.32 -6.34 -3.25
CA VAL A 16 -6.37 -6.67 -2.28
C VAL A 16 -5.92 -6.28 -0.88
N GLY A 17 -6.83 -5.83 -0.03
CA GLY A 17 -6.57 -5.53 1.38
C GLY A 17 -6.80 -4.07 1.75
N GLU A 18 -5.81 -3.45 2.40
CA GLU A 18 -5.88 -2.06 2.87
C GLU A 18 -4.87 -1.16 2.14
N ARG A 19 -5.07 0.16 2.24
CA ARG A 19 -4.12 1.13 1.67
C ARG A 19 -2.74 0.98 2.33
N SER A 20 -1.68 1.04 1.53
CA SER A 20 -0.30 1.00 2.02
C SER A 20 0.12 2.28 2.76
N TRP A 21 1.24 2.23 3.49
CA TRP A 21 1.69 3.30 4.37
C TRP A 21 2.01 4.65 3.70
N GLY A 22 2.57 4.63 2.49
CA GLY A 22 2.97 5.81 1.74
C GLY A 22 4.43 6.25 1.95
N LYS A 23 5.37 5.32 2.16
CA LYS A 23 6.80 5.66 2.28
C LYS A 23 7.48 5.60 0.91
N GLY A 24 7.49 6.75 0.23
CA GLY A 24 8.12 6.92 -1.08
C GLY A 24 9.57 7.41 -1.07
N SER A 25 10.24 7.52 0.08
CA SER A 25 11.57 8.15 0.17
C SER A 25 12.71 7.14 0.32
N VAL A 26 13.83 7.38 -0.36
CA VAL A 26 15.11 6.69 -0.16
C VAL A 26 15.92 7.41 0.90
N GLN A 27 16.41 6.68 1.90
CA GLN A 27 17.26 7.22 2.96
C GLN A 27 18.61 6.52 2.96
N ASN A 28 19.68 7.31 2.89
CA ASN A 28 21.06 6.84 3.04
C ASN A 28 21.57 7.19 4.43
N VAL A 29 22.31 6.26 5.04
CA VAL A 29 23.02 6.49 6.30
C VAL A 29 24.48 6.79 5.96
N MET A 30 24.97 7.95 6.38
CA MET A 30 26.34 8.39 6.18
C MET A 30 27.04 8.41 7.53
N GLU A 31 28.11 7.64 7.66
CA GLU A 31 28.93 7.64 8.88
C GLU A 31 29.74 8.93 8.98
N LEU A 32 29.83 9.45 10.20
CA LEU A 32 30.57 10.65 10.56
C LEU A 32 31.56 10.29 11.68
N GLU A 33 32.65 11.07 11.78
CA GLU A 33 33.67 10.91 12.84
C GLU A 33 34.16 9.46 13.01
N GLU A 34 34.49 8.79 11.91
CA GLU A 34 34.99 7.40 11.90
C GLU A 34 34.02 6.40 12.58
N GLY A 35 32.72 6.61 12.41
CA GLY A 35 31.68 5.70 12.90
C GLY A 35 31.15 6.02 14.30
N LYS A 36 31.57 7.13 14.92
CA LYS A 36 31.03 7.58 16.23
C LYS A 36 29.63 8.17 16.11
N SER A 37 29.26 8.66 14.94
CA SER A 37 27.93 9.18 14.65
C SER A 37 27.50 8.86 13.22
N ALA A 38 26.21 8.99 12.94
CA ALA A 38 25.67 8.73 11.61
C ALA A 38 24.54 9.70 11.28
N LEU A 39 24.53 10.19 10.04
CA LEU A 39 23.47 11.03 9.49
C LEU A 39 22.58 10.20 8.59
N LYS A 40 21.28 10.19 8.86
CA LYS A 40 20.27 9.62 7.96
C LYS A 40 19.68 10.71 7.08
N LEU A 41 20.03 10.69 5.80
CA LEU A 41 19.60 11.71 4.84
C LEU A 41 18.67 11.11 3.79
N THR A 42 17.55 11.77 3.54
CA THR A 42 16.69 11.45 2.38
C THR A 42 17.35 11.97 1.11
N THR A 43 17.62 11.09 0.15
CA THR A 43 18.39 11.43 -1.06
C THR A 43 17.56 11.35 -2.34
N ALA A 44 16.47 10.58 -2.34
CA ALA A 44 15.63 10.41 -3.50
C ALA A 44 14.18 10.08 -3.11
N ALA A 45 13.29 10.16 -4.08
CA ALA A 45 11.90 9.71 -3.99
C ALA A 45 11.58 8.72 -5.11
N TYR A 46 10.73 7.74 -4.80
CA TYR A 46 10.15 6.83 -5.77
C TYR A 46 8.92 7.48 -6.40
N HIS A 47 8.74 7.24 -7.70
CA HIS A 47 7.57 7.65 -8.44
C HIS A 47 6.91 6.43 -9.08
N ARG A 48 5.58 6.43 -9.13
CA ARG A 48 4.82 5.38 -9.82
C ARG A 48 4.94 5.57 -11.34
N PRO A 49 4.94 4.47 -12.14
CA PRO A 49 4.87 4.57 -13.60
C PRO A 49 3.69 5.40 -14.11
N SER A 50 2.55 5.33 -13.42
CA SER A 50 1.36 6.14 -13.72
C SER A 50 1.50 7.63 -13.41
N GLY A 51 2.56 8.06 -12.72
CA GLY A 51 2.74 9.42 -12.21
C GLY A 51 1.96 9.71 -10.92
N LYS A 52 1.14 8.78 -10.43
CA LYS A 52 0.43 8.89 -9.16
C LYS A 52 1.40 9.02 -7.99
N ASN A 53 1.03 9.83 -7.00
CA ASN A 53 1.86 10.04 -5.83
C ASN A 53 1.91 8.78 -4.95
N ILE A 54 3.11 8.37 -4.54
CA ILE A 54 3.31 7.23 -3.62
C ILE A 54 3.64 7.69 -2.20
N HIS A 55 4.11 8.93 -2.03
CA HIS A 55 4.56 9.41 -0.73
C HIS A 55 3.45 10.16 0.02
N ARG A 56 3.17 9.73 1.24
CA ARG A 56 2.26 10.41 2.16
C ARG A 56 2.96 11.65 2.74
N ALA A 57 2.48 12.83 2.35
CA ALA A 57 2.95 14.10 2.88
C ALA A 57 2.45 14.34 4.32
N LEU A 58 3.15 15.21 5.06
CA LEU A 58 2.68 15.69 6.36
C LEU A 58 1.34 16.42 6.18
N GLY A 59 0.34 16.02 6.97
CA GLY A 59 -1.02 16.58 6.86
C GLY A 59 -1.87 15.97 5.74
N ALA A 60 -1.37 14.95 5.02
CA ALA A 60 -2.17 14.22 4.04
C ALA A 60 -3.35 13.53 4.72
N LYS A 61 -4.53 13.73 4.14
CA LYS A 61 -5.81 13.16 4.55
C LYS A 61 -6.03 11.80 3.90
N GLU A 62 -7.03 11.07 4.35
CA GLU A 62 -7.37 9.76 3.77
C GLU A 62 -7.94 9.88 2.35
N GLU A 63 -8.53 11.01 2.01
CA GLU A 63 -9.06 11.26 0.67
C GLU A 63 -7.96 11.63 -0.34
N ASP A 64 -6.78 12.01 0.14
CA ASP A 64 -5.66 12.38 -0.72
C ASP A 64 -5.07 11.15 -1.43
N GLU A 65 -4.53 11.35 -2.63
CA GLU A 65 -3.87 10.31 -3.41
C GLU A 65 -2.43 10.11 -2.93
N TRP A 66 -2.19 9.00 -2.22
CA TRP A 66 -0.85 8.55 -1.79
C TRP A 66 -0.84 7.04 -1.56
N GLY A 67 0.36 6.46 -1.52
CA GLY A 67 0.56 5.02 -1.34
C GLY A 67 -0.02 4.18 -2.49
N VAL A 68 -0.42 2.97 -2.16
CA VAL A 68 -1.10 2.02 -3.06
C VAL A 68 -2.41 1.66 -2.40
N SER A 69 -3.51 2.07 -3.03
CA SER A 69 -4.85 1.63 -2.62
C SER A 69 -5.19 0.30 -3.31
N PRO A 70 -5.95 -0.57 -2.64
CA PRO A 70 -6.55 -1.74 -3.28
C PRO A 70 -7.32 -1.36 -4.54
N ASN A 71 -7.43 -2.29 -5.48
CA ASN A 71 -8.32 -2.13 -6.61
C ASN A 71 -9.78 -2.09 -6.15
N ASP A 72 -10.64 -1.45 -6.94
CA ASP A 72 -12.05 -1.29 -6.59
C ASP A 72 -12.73 -2.64 -6.32
N GLY A 73 -13.52 -2.72 -5.24
CA GLY A 73 -14.15 -3.98 -4.81
C GLY A 73 -13.23 -4.96 -4.07
N TYR A 74 -11.94 -4.64 -3.90
CA TYR A 74 -10.96 -5.46 -3.18
C TYR A 74 -10.43 -4.81 -1.90
N LYS A 75 -11.08 -3.73 -1.45
CA LYS A 75 -10.79 -3.12 -0.15
C LYS A 75 -11.37 -4.00 0.95
N ILE A 76 -10.49 -4.56 1.79
CA ILE A 76 -10.85 -5.41 2.93
C ILE A 76 -10.03 -4.92 4.12
N GLU A 77 -10.73 -4.39 5.11
CA GLU A 77 -10.13 -3.93 6.35
C GLU A 77 -10.27 -5.00 7.44
N PHE A 78 -9.19 -5.24 8.19
CA PHE A 78 -9.27 -6.08 9.37
C PHE A 78 -9.90 -5.31 10.53
N ASN A 79 -10.84 -5.96 11.22
CA ASN A 79 -11.26 -5.45 12.52
C ASN A 79 -10.15 -5.64 13.56
N ILE A 80 -10.32 -5.04 14.75
CA ILE A 80 -9.29 -5.07 15.81
C ILE A 80 -8.94 -6.50 16.25
N GLU A 81 -9.92 -7.41 16.31
CA GLU A 81 -9.68 -8.81 16.70
C GLU A 81 -8.90 -9.56 15.63
N GLN A 82 -9.28 -9.40 14.36
CA GLN A 82 -8.58 -9.95 13.21
C GLN A 82 -7.15 -9.43 13.14
N LEU A 83 -6.94 -8.12 13.34
CA LEU A 83 -5.61 -7.52 13.34
C LEU A 83 -4.72 -8.09 14.44
N ARG A 84 -5.26 -8.29 15.66
CA ARG A 84 -4.54 -8.91 16.77
C ARG A 84 -4.20 -10.37 16.47
N ALA A 85 -5.14 -11.12 15.92
CA ALA A 85 -4.93 -12.50 15.52
C ALA A 85 -3.84 -12.60 14.44
N PHE A 86 -3.89 -11.76 13.41
CA PHE A 86 -2.88 -11.64 12.37
C PHE A 86 -1.50 -11.29 12.93
N GLN A 87 -1.42 -10.34 13.87
CA GLN A 87 -0.16 -9.96 14.50
C GLN A 87 0.46 -11.12 15.28
N ARG A 88 -0.35 -11.88 16.02
CA ARG A 88 0.10 -13.08 16.74
C ARG A 88 0.57 -14.15 15.78
N ASP A 89 -0.22 -14.42 14.74
CA ASP A 89 0.11 -15.39 13.70
C ASP A 89 1.46 -15.07 13.04
N ARG A 90 1.66 -13.81 12.64
CA ARG A 90 2.93 -13.34 12.07
C ARG A 90 4.11 -13.50 13.01
N GLN A 91 3.93 -13.15 14.29
CA GLN A 91 4.99 -13.29 15.29
C GLN A 91 5.43 -14.74 15.43
N GLU A 92 4.48 -15.67 15.41
CA GLU A 92 4.77 -17.10 15.47
C GLU A 92 5.34 -17.63 14.16
N ARG A 93 4.83 -17.21 13.01
CA ARG A 93 5.28 -17.65 11.69
C ARG A 93 6.70 -17.20 11.38
N ASP A 94 7.02 -15.93 11.67
CA ASP A 94 8.29 -15.30 11.30
C ASP A 94 9.42 -15.64 12.31
N VAL A 95 9.21 -16.59 13.24
CA VAL A 95 10.24 -17.10 14.17
C VAL A 95 11.31 -17.89 13.41
N VAL A 96 12.54 -17.40 13.47
CA VAL A 96 13.72 -18.09 12.91
C VAL A 96 14.15 -19.21 13.84
N GLY A 97 14.30 -20.44 13.30
CA GLY A 97 14.82 -21.60 14.04
C GLY A 97 13.76 -22.58 14.56
N ARG A 98 12.50 -22.48 14.13
CA ARG A 98 11.49 -23.52 14.40
C ARG A 98 11.88 -24.84 13.73
N GLN A 99 11.71 -25.96 14.43
CA GLN A 99 11.95 -27.32 13.89
C GLN A 99 10.77 -27.87 13.09
N GLU A 100 9.55 -27.63 13.57
CA GLU A 100 8.31 -28.06 12.90
C GLU A 100 7.80 -27.00 11.91
N PRO A 101 7.06 -27.39 10.85
CA PRO A 101 6.35 -26.44 10.00
C PRO A 101 5.36 -25.60 10.80
N TYR A 102 5.18 -24.33 10.41
CA TYR A 102 4.14 -23.48 10.99
C TYR A 102 2.79 -23.78 10.35
N GLU A 103 1.78 -24.07 11.17
CA GLU A 103 0.39 -24.12 10.74
C GLU A 103 -0.36 -22.90 11.30
N SER A 104 -0.88 -22.08 10.40
CA SER A 104 -1.68 -20.91 10.76
C SER A 104 -3.08 -21.34 11.16
N GLY A 105 -3.51 -20.96 12.35
CA GLY A 105 -4.92 -21.04 12.78
C GLY A 105 -5.72 -19.78 12.44
N PHE A 106 -5.11 -18.80 11.77
CA PHE A 106 -5.71 -17.52 11.46
C PHE A 106 -6.47 -17.58 10.13
N LEU A 107 -7.72 -17.11 10.14
CA LEU A 107 -8.53 -16.95 8.93
C LEU A 107 -8.23 -15.60 8.28
N ASP A 108 -7.41 -15.62 7.23
CA ASP A 108 -7.06 -14.42 6.49
C ASP A 108 -8.10 -14.10 5.40
N THR A 109 -9.03 -13.20 5.71
CA THR A 109 -10.08 -12.78 4.77
C THR A 109 -9.55 -12.06 3.53
N GLN A 110 -8.37 -11.44 3.61
CA GLN A 110 -7.74 -10.80 2.45
C GLN A 110 -7.18 -11.87 1.51
N LEU A 111 -6.55 -12.91 2.07
CA LEU A 111 -6.08 -14.06 1.31
C LEU A 111 -7.23 -14.82 0.65
N GLU A 112 -8.32 -15.07 1.38
CA GLU A 112 -9.52 -15.73 0.83
C GLU A 112 -10.03 -14.98 -0.41
N LYS A 113 -10.16 -13.66 -0.33
CA LYS A 113 -10.62 -12.86 -1.48
C LYS A 113 -9.63 -12.86 -2.64
N ALA A 114 -8.33 -12.84 -2.35
CA ALA A 114 -7.31 -12.92 -3.39
C ALA A 114 -7.33 -14.28 -4.10
N VAL A 115 -7.53 -15.38 -3.37
CA VAL A 115 -7.66 -16.73 -3.95
C VAL A 115 -8.95 -16.86 -4.76
N GLU A 116 -10.07 -16.36 -4.24
CA GLU A 116 -11.33 -16.27 -4.97
C GLU A 116 -11.14 -15.54 -6.30
N TYR A 117 -10.49 -14.37 -6.29
CA TYR A 117 -10.18 -13.60 -7.49
C TYR A 117 -9.40 -14.40 -8.54
N VAL A 118 -8.30 -15.04 -8.11
CA VAL A 118 -7.46 -15.83 -9.03
C VAL A 118 -8.25 -17.01 -9.59
N SER A 119 -9.06 -17.65 -8.76
CA SER A 119 -9.88 -18.80 -9.17
C SER A 119 -10.94 -18.38 -10.19
N ASP A 120 -11.65 -17.29 -9.94
CA ASP A 120 -12.64 -16.73 -10.86
C ASP A 120 -12.01 -16.26 -12.18
N ALA A 121 -10.80 -15.68 -12.13
CA ALA A 121 -10.07 -15.27 -13.33
C ALA A 121 -9.63 -16.47 -14.19
N LEU A 122 -9.27 -17.60 -13.58
CA LEU A 122 -8.96 -18.84 -14.30
C LEU A 122 -10.21 -19.48 -14.91
N GLU A 123 -11.37 -19.34 -14.26
CA GLU A 123 -12.65 -19.82 -14.74
C GLU A 123 -13.34 -18.88 -15.74
N GLY A 124 -12.80 -17.66 -15.95
CA GLY A 124 -13.33 -16.67 -16.89
C GLY A 124 -14.59 -15.94 -16.43
N LYS A 125 -14.84 -15.87 -15.12
CA LYS A 125 -16.00 -15.17 -14.53
C LYS A 125 -15.81 -13.64 -14.54
N GLU A 126 -16.92 -12.90 -14.56
CA GLU A 126 -16.90 -11.45 -14.41
C GLU A 126 -16.42 -11.03 -13.01
N GLN A 127 -15.54 -10.04 -12.98
CA GLN A 127 -14.97 -9.52 -11.74
C GLN A 127 -15.93 -8.52 -11.07
N PRO A 128 -15.90 -8.42 -9.72
CA PRO A 128 -16.70 -7.45 -8.98
C PRO A 128 -16.49 -6.03 -9.50
N LYS A 129 -17.60 -5.33 -9.75
CA LYS A 129 -17.59 -3.92 -10.18
C LYS A 129 -17.49 -3.02 -8.96
N ALA A 130 -16.71 -1.94 -9.09
CA ALA A 130 -16.57 -0.88 -8.10
C ALA A 130 -17.92 -0.41 -7.54
N ASN A 131 -18.04 -0.31 -6.21
CA ASN A 131 -19.20 0.30 -5.57
C ASN A 131 -19.25 1.80 -5.91
N GLU A 132 -20.47 2.36 -5.99
CA GLU A 132 -20.69 3.76 -6.41
C GLU A 132 -20.06 4.80 -5.46
N GLU A 133 -19.83 4.42 -4.20
CA GLU A 133 -19.13 5.23 -3.19
C GLU A 133 -17.62 5.34 -3.48
N ASP A 134 -16.97 4.26 -3.92
CA ASP A 134 -15.55 4.24 -4.26
C ASP A 134 -15.24 5.15 -5.48
N LYS A 135 -16.18 5.22 -6.44
CA LYS A 135 -16.06 6.08 -7.63
C LYS A 135 -16.11 7.58 -7.31
N LYS A 136 -16.83 8.00 -6.26
CA LYS A 136 -16.95 9.42 -5.87
C LYS A 136 -15.66 9.97 -5.28
N ALA A 137 -14.83 9.13 -4.66
CA ALA A 137 -13.52 9.53 -4.16
C ALA A 137 -12.55 9.88 -5.30
N ALA A 138 -12.62 9.19 -6.44
CA ALA A 138 -11.72 9.36 -7.57
C ALA A 138 -11.98 10.63 -8.44
N PHE A 139 -13.18 11.21 -8.39
CA PHE A 139 -13.58 12.31 -9.30
C PHE A 139 -13.45 13.73 -8.72
N ARG A 140 -12.99 13.87 -7.47
CA ARG A 140 -12.88 15.16 -6.79
C ARG A 140 -11.49 15.77 -7.03
N LEU A 141 -11.21 16.21 -8.25
CA LEU A 141 -10.03 17.03 -8.55
C LEU A 141 -10.07 18.32 -7.69
N PRO A 142 -9.07 18.59 -6.83
CA PRO A 142 -8.96 19.89 -6.19
C PRO A 142 -8.52 20.92 -7.24
N LEU A 143 -9.35 21.94 -7.44
CA LEU A 143 -8.94 23.21 -8.06
C LEU A 143 -7.85 23.82 -7.17
N PHE A 144 -6.59 23.57 -7.47
CA PHE A 144 -5.50 24.32 -6.87
C PHE A 144 -5.47 25.74 -7.48
N PRO A 145 -5.57 26.80 -6.67
CA PRO A 145 -5.33 28.15 -7.17
C PRO A 145 -3.83 28.31 -7.48
N VAL A 146 -3.52 28.69 -8.72
CA VAL A 146 -2.16 29.05 -9.16
C VAL A 146 -1.75 30.34 -8.43
N PRO A 147 -0.64 30.38 -7.69
CA PRO A 147 -0.16 31.61 -7.07
C PRO A 147 0.25 32.60 -8.17
N ARG A 148 -0.34 33.80 -8.16
CA ARG A 148 0.10 34.92 -9.00
C ARG A 148 1.51 35.32 -8.55
N ARG A 149 2.45 35.36 -9.50
CA ARG A 149 3.74 36.02 -9.30
C ARG A 149 3.47 37.52 -9.30
N ASP A 150 3.53 38.12 -8.12
CA ASP A 150 3.65 39.56 -7.99
C ASP A 150 5.09 39.93 -8.37
N VAL A 151 5.25 40.58 -9.52
CA VAL A 151 6.51 41.18 -9.95
C VAL A 151 6.43 42.64 -9.51
N GLY A 152 7.21 42.99 -8.49
CA GLY A 152 7.42 44.35 -8.00
C GLY A 152 8.92 44.64 -7.93
#